data_AF-V6LZU1-F1
#
_entry.id   AF-V6LZU1-F1
#
_cell.length_a   1.000
_cell.length_b   1.000
_cell.length_c   1.000
_cell.angle_alpha   90.00
_cell.angle_beta   90.00
_cell.angle_gamma   90.00
#
_symmetry.space_group_name_H-M   'P 1'
#
loop_
_entity.id
_entity.type
_entity.pdbx_description
1 polymer ?
#
loop_
_entity_poly.entity_id
_entity_poly.type
_entity_poly.pdbx_seq_one_letter_code
_entity_poly.pdbx_strand_id
1 'polypeptide(L)'
;MSLKVSQKSKELVRVSLTICNLMIGAQLLALPYIYMRLAWPIGILFTTFTALYSLFGFNYIVDACYYTSCQTISDLLTGLFGKVFSNIVEVFIVIQYLGYLTQYVSICADYINIFVLAVSNYNFKTVYIKIIIFVVLSGFLVFKSLKAISNLSTAKQSFAAFAVICACIFLIIATKVGTTDININGVVSIIKLPSKRQLAVPIHVKGHYIFFEIMQRLPIFKAIYGCQASIPIVYNNMPGDGEYRRALLKKYIVIGTLATSGLCVVMAFVCLFLFGSDISTNVLLSFVPQNYTMTTVRLLYAMVILLTYVVVTFPIRGMFMKIFKQNKDTKKDIQFIFSYGSVLYLFPVDLVYQYLIF
;
A
#
# COMPACT_ATOMS: atom_id res chain seq x y z
N MET A 1 32.01 16.37 18.79
CA MET A 1 31.71 16.18 17.34
C MET A 1 30.97 14.86 17.06
N SER A 2 31.27 13.74 17.75
CA SER A 2 30.61 12.44 17.50
C SER A 2 29.11 12.39 17.85
N LEU A 3 28.65 13.13 18.86
CA LEU A 3 27.22 13.18 19.24
C LEU A 3 26.31 13.79 18.15
N LYS A 4 26.79 14.86 17.47
CA LYS A 4 26.04 15.49 16.35
C LYS A 4 25.97 14.57 15.13
N VAL A 5 27.01 13.78 14.87
CA VAL A 5 27.03 12.78 13.78
C VAL A 5 26.04 11.64 14.08
N SER A 6 25.97 11.18 15.32
CA SER A 6 25.01 10.14 15.75
C SER A 6 23.55 10.59 15.62
N GLN A 7 23.23 11.82 16.04
CA GLN A 7 21.87 12.34 15.97
C GLN A 7 21.41 12.58 14.51
N LYS A 8 22.31 13.09 13.65
CA LYS A 8 22.06 13.23 12.22
C LYS A 8 21.75 11.85 11.61
N SER A 9 22.57 10.84 11.87
CA SER A 9 22.34 9.46 11.40
C SER A 9 20.97 8.88 11.80
N LYS A 10 20.52 9.12 13.04
CA LYS A 10 19.21 8.64 13.52
C LYS A 10 18.03 9.31 12.80
N GLU A 11 18.07 10.62 12.61
CA GLU A 11 17.06 11.36 11.87
C GLU A 11 17.01 10.92 10.40
N LEU A 12 18.18 10.64 9.79
CA LEU A 12 18.32 10.14 8.42
C LEU A 12 17.63 8.79 8.22
N VAL A 13 17.89 7.83 9.11
CA VAL A 13 17.25 6.50 9.06
C VAL A 13 15.74 6.64 9.22
N ARG A 14 15.28 7.50 10.13
CA ARG A 14 13.86 7.73 10.40
C ARG A 14 13.12 8.31 9.18
N VAL A 15 13.71 9.30 8.51
CA VAL A 15 13.17 9.89 7.28
C VAL A 15 13.07 8.86 6.17
N SER A 16 14.15 8.10 5.95
CA SER A 16 14.21 7.04 4.92
C SER A 16 13.11 6.02 5.12
N LEU A 17 13.01 5.50 6.34
CA LEU A 17 12.00 4.52 6.71
C LEU A 17 10.60 5.10 6.53
N THR A 18 10.37 6.34 6.95
CA THR A 18 9.08 7.01 6.76
C THR A 18 8.68 7.07 5.28
N ILE A 19 9.61 7.43 4.39
CA ILE A 19 9.34 7.48 2.96
C ILE A 19 9.06 6.09 2.38
N CYS A 20 9.88 5.08 2.71
CA CYS A 20 9.63 3.69 2.31
C CYS A 20 8.23 3.22 2.76
N ASN A 21 7.85 3.55 4.01
CA ASN A 21 6.57 3.15 4.57
C ASN A 21 5.37 3.83 3.94
N LEU A 22 5.56 5.02 3.36
CA LEU A 22 4.51 5.70 2.60
C LEU A 22 4.35 5.11 1.19
N MET A 23 5.37 4.48 0.63
CA MET A 23 5.31 3.82 -0.68
C MET A 23 4.76 2.39 -0.57
N ILE A 24 5.28 1.58 0.37
CA ILE A 24 4.84 0.18 0.50
C ILE A 24 3.41 0.13 1.04
N GLY A 25 2.48 -0.36 0.24
CA GLY A 25 1.09 -0.60 0.63
C GLY A 25 0.63 -2.02 0.33
N ALA A 26 -0.68 -2.23 0.43
CA ALA A 26 -1.34 -3.49 0.05
C ALA A 26 -1.08 -3.90 -1.41
N GLN A 27 -0.68 -2.95 -2.26
CA GLN A 27 -0.37 -3.16 -3.67
C GLN A 27 0.81 -4.11 -3.89
N LEU A 28 1.74 -4.22 -2.91
CA LEU A 28 2.82 -5.20 -2.93
C LEU A 28 2.28 -6.63 -3.15
N LEU A 29 1.11 -6.93 -2.59
CA LEU A 29 0.49 -8.25 -2.61
C LEU A 29 -0.25 -8.56 -3.92
N ALA A 30 -0.63 -7.53 -4.66
CA ALA A 30 -1.31 -7.64 -5.94
C ALA A 30 -0.34 -7.72 -7.13
N LEU A 31 0.90 -7.30 -6.93
CA LEU A 31 1.91 -7.27 -7.98
C LEU A 31 2.21 -8.64 -8.62
N PRO A 32 2.30 -9.76 -7.86
CA PRO A 32 2.46 -11.08 -8.47
C PRO A 32 1.36 -11.43 -9.47
N TYR A 33 0.10 -11.14 -9.12
CA TYR A 33 -1.05 -11.36 -10.01
C TYR A 33 -0.96 -10.50 -11.28
N ILE A 34 -0.51 -9.25 -11.15
CA ILE A 34 -0.30 -8.36 -12.30
C ILE A 34 0.79 -8.91 -13.22
N TYR A 35 1.91 -9.36 -12.66
CA TYR A 35 3.01 -9.96 -13.41
C TYR A 35 2.58 -11.25 -14.12
N MET A 36 1.70 -12.03 -13.50
CA MET A 36 1.10 -13.20 -14.12
C MET A 36 0.24 -12.82 -15.34
N ARG A 37 -0.59 -11.78 -15.23
CA ARG A 37 -1.48 -11.36 -16.34
C ARG A 37 -0.71 -10.70 -17.49
N LEU A 38 0.28 -9.86 -17.18
CA LEU A 38 1.04 -9.10 -18.16
C LEU A 38 2.30 -9.80 -18.68
N ALA A 39 2.71 -10.92 -18.08
CA ALA A 39 4.06 -11.47 -18.11
C ALA A 39 5.10 -10.62 -17.36
N TRP A 40 6.10 -11.30 -16.81
CA TRP A 40 7.14 -10.67 -15.99
C TRP A 40 7.98 -9.61 -16.74
N PRO A 41 8.33 -9.73 -18.05
CA PRO A 41 9.15 -8.70 -18.69
C PRO A 41 8.42 -7.37 -18.80
N ILE A 42 7.14 -7.43 -19.17
CA ILE A 42 6.26 -6.26 -19.25
C ILE A 42 6.02 -5.69 -17.85
N GLY A 43 5.80 -6.56 -16.85
CA GLY A 43 5.68 -6.15 -15.45
C GLY A 43 6.89 -5.37 -14.93
N ILE A 44 8.11 -5.80 -15.23
CA ILE A 44 9.35 -5.07 -14.87
C ILE A 44 9.40 -3.73 -15.57
N LEU A 45 9.11 -3.69 -16.87
CA LEU A 45 9.14 -2.47 -17.66
C LEU A 45 8.21 -1.41 -17.05
N PHE A 46 6.97 -1.80 -16.75
CA PHE A 46 5.99 -0.90 -16.12
C PHE A 46 6.37 -0.51 -14.69
N THR A 47 6.89 -1.43 -13.88
CA THR A 47 7.38 -1.11 -12.54
C THR A 47 8.51 -0.08 -12.60
N THR A 48 9.45 -0.28 -13.51
CA THR A 48 10.61 0.62 -13.72
C THR A 48 10.16 1.98 -14.22
N PHE A 49 9.29 2.02 -15.23
CA PHE A 49 8.72 3.25 -15.76
C PHE A 49 7.98 4.03 -14.67
N THR A 50 7.15 3.35 -13.89
CA THR A 50 6.38 3.99 -12.81
C THR A 50 7.29 4.49 -11.68
N ALA A 51 8.34 3.75 -11.34
CA ALA A 51 9.34 4.20 -10.38
C ALA A 51 10.04 5.47 -10.86
N LEU A 52 10.49 5.51 -12.12
CA LEU A 52 11.13 6.69 -12.72
C LEU A 52 10.18 7.88 -12.77
N TYR A 53 8.96 7.69 -13.27
CA TYR A 53 7.93 8.72 -13.32
C TYR A 53 7.63 9.29 -11.93
N SER A 54 7.55 8.42 -10.93
CA SER A 54 7.32 8.83 -9.54
C SER A 54 8.51 9.62 -8.99
N LEU A 55 9.76 9.20 -9.25
CA LEU A 55 10.96 9.95 -8.87
C LEU A 55 10.98 11.36 -9.46
N PHE A 56 10.61 11.51 -10.73
CA PHE A 56 10.46 12.84 -11.33
C PHE A 56 9.42 13.67 -10.58
N GLY A 57 8.20 13.14 -10.39
CA GLY A 57 7.14 13.84 -9.67
C GLY A 57 7.52 14.21 -8.24
N PHE A 58 8.19 13.32 -7.51
CA PHE A 58 8.68 13.57 -6.17
C PHE A 58 9.70 14.70 -6.13
N ASN A 59 10.68 14.70 -7.04
CA ASN A 59 11.70 15.75 -7.10
C ASN A 59 11.07 17.14 -7.34
N TYR A 60 10.08 17.22 -8.23
CA TYR A 60 9.34 18.47 -8.47
C TYR A 60 8.56 18.93 -7.24
N ILE A 61 7.89 18.02 -6.53
CA ILE A 61 7.18 18.39 -5.30
C ILE A 61 8.14 18.88 -4.23
N VAL A 62 9.30 18.22 -4.07
CA VAL A 62 10.33 18.65 -3.10
C VAL A 62 10.86 20.04 -3.44
N ASP A 63 11.14 20.32 -4.71
CA ASP A 63 11.58 21.64 -5.16
C ASP A 63 10.50 22.70 -4.93
N ALA A 64 9.26 22.37 -5.27
CA ALA A 64 8.14 23.26 -5.05
C ALA A 64 7.93 23.57 -3.55
N CYS A 65 8.13 22.58 -2.66
CA CYS A 65 8.10 22.79 -1.21
C CYS A 65 9.23 23.72 -0.73
N TYR A 66 10.44 23.57 -1.30
CA TYR A 66 11.58 24.43 -0.97
C TYR A 66 11.31 25.90 -1.31
N TYR A 67 10.75 26.18 -2.49
CA TYR A 67 10.52 27.56 -2.93
C TYR A 67 9.27 28.21 -2.34
N THR A 68 8.22 27.45 -2.05
CA THR A 68 6.93 27.99 -1.59
C THR A 68 6.74 27.93 -0.07
N SER A 69 7.50 27.09 0.64
CA SER A 69 7.31 26.80 2.06
C SER A 69 5.88 26.33 2.42
N CYS A 70 5.13 25.79 1.46
CA CYS A 70 3.80 25.25 1.71
C CYS A 70 3.86 24.00 2.60
N GLN A 71 2.93 23.90 3.55
CA GLN A 71 2.87 22.77 4.50
C GLN A 71 2.13 21.54 3.97
N THR A 72 1.22 21.75 3.02
CA THR A 72 0.40 20.69 2.46
C THR A 72 0.44 20.71 0.93
N ILE A 73 0.12 19.57 0.32
CA ILE A 73 0.02 19.47 -1.15
C ILE A 73 -1.07 20.41 -1.70
N SER A 74 -2.14 20.61 -0.93
CA SER A 74 -3.24 21.50 -1.30
C SER A 74 -2.82 22.97 -1.32
N ASP A 75 -2.06 23.41 -0.31
CA ASP A 75 -1.60 24.80 -0.28
C ASP A 75 -0.61 25.04 -1.42
N LEU A 76 0.22 24.04 -1.72
CA LEU A 76 1.11 24.07 -2.87
C LEU A 76 0.35 24.20 -4.20
N LEU A 77 -0.68 23.36 -4.41
CA LEU A 77 -1.51 23.40 -5.61
C LEU A 77 -2.29 24.72 -5.72
N THR A 78 -2.75 25.25 -4.59
CA THR A 78 -3.45 26.54 -4.54
C THR A 78 -2.52 27.68 -4.94
N GLY A 79 -1.26 27.66 -4.47
CA GLY A 79 -0.26 28.67 -4.82
C GLY A 79 0.18 28.62 -6.27
N LEU A 80 0.24 27.42 -6.88
CA LEU A 80 0.73 27.24 -8.25
C LEU A 80 -0.36 27.36 -9.33
N PHE A 81 -1.54 26.79 -9.08
CA PHE A 81 -2.59 26.63 -10.09
C PHE A 81 -3.92 27.29 -9.71
N GLY A 82 -3.97 27.91 -8.52
CA GLY A 82 -5.18 28.54 -7.99
C GLY A 82 -6.10 27.56 -7.26
N LYS A 83 -7.12 28.15 -6.61
CA LYS A 83 -8.01 27.44 -5.67
C LYS A 83 -8.91 26.39 -6.34
N VAL A 84 -9.40 26.67 -7.55
CA VAL A 84 -10.33 25.76 -8.25
C VAL A 84 -9.62 24.45 -8.60
N PHE A 85 -8.44 24.53 -9.19
CA PHE A 85 -7.65 23.35 -9.54
C PHE A 85 -7.24 22.55 -8.29
N SER A 86 -6.80 23.25 -7.23
CA SER A 86 -6.47 22.61 -5.96
C SER A 86 -7.64 21.79 -5.41
N ASN A 87 -8.84 22.38 -5.35
CA ASN A 87 -10.04 21.68 -4.87
C ASN A 87 -10.38 20.43 -5.70
N ILE A 88 -10.25 20.51 -7.03
CA ILE A 88 -10.50 19.36 -7.91
C ILE A 88 -9.53 18.22 -7.59
N VAL A 89 -8.23 18.53 -7.46
CA VAL A 89 -7.21 17.54 -7.15
C VAL A 89 -7.39 16.97 -5.74
N GLU A 90 -7.77 17.80 -4.75
CA GLU A 90 -8.11 17.33 -3.40
C GLU A 90 -9.24 16.31 -3.42
N VAL A 91 -10.31 16.55 -4.18
CA VAL A 91 -11.43 15.60 -4.29
C VAL A 91 -10.93 14.25 -4.84
N PHE A 92 -10.09 14.26 -5.87
CA PHE A 92 -9.50 13.02 -6.40
C PHE A 92 -8.59 12.31 -5.40
N ILE A 93 -7.79 13.06 -4.64
CA ILE A 93 -6.93 12.51 -3.59
C ILE A 93 -7.79 11.85 -2.49
N VAL A 94 -8.89 12.50 -2.08
CA VAL A 94 -9.83 11.95 -1.09
C VAL A 94 -10.46 10.66 -1.61
N ILE A 95 -10.95 10.64 -2.85
CA ILE A 95 -11.52 9.43 -3.48
C ILE A 95 -10.49 8.30 -3.51
N GLN A 96 -9.25 8.60 -3.93
CA GLN A 96 -8.17 7.61 -3.97
C GLN A 96 -7.89 7.01 -2.58
N TYR A 97 -7.79 7.86 -1.56
CA TYR A 97 -7.53 7.38 -0.21
C TYR A 97 -8.69 6.58 0.40
N LEU A 98 -9.94 6.92 0.09
CA LEU A 98 -11.10 6.11 0.48
C LEU A 98 -11.04 4.70 -0.13
N GLY A 99 -10.58 4.60 -1.38
CA GLY A 99 -10.28 3.32 -2.03
C GLY A 99 -9.25 2.50 -1.24
N TYR A 100 -8.16 3.12 -0.80
CA TYR A 100 -7.14 2.46 0.04
C TYR A 100 -7.70 1.99 1.38
N LEU A 101 -8.48 2.82 2.08
CA LEU A 101 -9.10 2.46 3.35
C LEU A 101 -10.03 1.25 3.20
N THR A 102 -10.85 1.23 2.15
CA THR A 102 -11.75 0.11 1.85
C THR A 102 -10.96 -1.18 1.59
N GLN A 103 -9.92 -1.09 0.76
CA GLN A 103 -9.05 -2.22 0.45
C GLN A 103 -8.38 -2.78 1.71
N TYR A 104 -7.90 -1.90 2.60
CA TYR A 104 -7.24 -2.28 3.84
C TYR A 104 -8.14 -3.09 4.77
N VAL A 105 -9.37 -2.65 4.99
CA VAL A 105 -10.29 -3.42 5.83
C VAL A 105 -10.64 -4.76 5.20
N SER A 106 -10.82 -4.82 3.88
CA SER A 106 -11.10 -6.10 3.21
C SER A 106 -9.96 -7.09 3.42
N ILE A 107 -8.72 -6.68 3.18
CA ILE A 107 -7.55 -7.55 3.36
C ILE A 107 -7.38 -7.97 4.82
N CYS A 108 -7.56 -7.05 5.77
CA CYS A 108 -7.51 -7.38 7.20
C CYS A 108 -8.58 -8.41 7.56
N ALA A 109 -9.80 -8.28 7.05
CA ALA A 109 -10.88 -9.21 7.34
C ALA A 109 -10.59 -10.61 6.77
N ASP A 110 -10.07 -10.69 5.54
CA ASP A 110 -9.71 -11.97 4.92
C ASP A 110 -8.61 -12.68 5.73
N TYR A 111 -7.60 -11.93 6.18
CA TYR A 111 -6.48 -12.49 6.95
C TYR A 111 -6.88 -12.92 8.36
N ILE A 112 -7.71 -12.12 9.04
CA ILE A 112 -8.23 -12.49 10.35
C ILE A 112 -9.13 -13.71 10.21
N ASN A 113 -9.99 -13.79 9.19
CA ASN A 113 -10.82 -14.97 8.97
C ASN A 113 -9.97 -16.23 8.74
N ILE A 114 -8.93 -16.16 7.90
CA ILE A 114 -8.02 -17.28 7.65
C ILE A 114 -7.27 -17.69 8.92
N PHE A 115 -6.81 -16.72 9.72
CA PHE A 115 -6.15 -17.01 10.99
C PHE A 115 -7.09 -17.72 11.97
N VAL A 116 -8.33 -17.22 12.11
CA VAL A 116 -9.34 -17.82 12.98
C VAL A 116 -9.69 -19.22 12.49
N LEU A 117 -9.86 -19.42 11.18
CA LEU A 117 -10.10 -20.74 10.59
C LEU A 117 -8.95 -21.70 10.90
N ALA A 118 -7.69 -21.25 10.78
CA ALA A 118 -6.53 -22.11 11.04
C ALA A 118 -6.36 -22.50 12.51
N VAL A 119 -6.73 -21.61 13.45
CA VAL A 119 -6.55 -21.86 14.90
C VAL A 119 -7.76 -22.54 15.54
N SER A 120 -8.97 -22.20 15.10
CA SER A 120 -10.22 -22.63 15.75
C SER A 120 -11.06 -23.59 14.90
N ASN A 121 -10.70 -23.81 13.63
CA ASN A 121 -11.52 -24.52 12.63
C ASN A 121 -12.93 -23.93 12.42
N TYR A 122 -13.17 -22.70 12.88
CA TYR A 122 -14.44 -22.01 12.71
C TYR A 122 -14.36 -21.02 11.54
N ASN A 123 -15.35 -21.07 10.65
CA ASN A 123 -15.45 -20.18 9.50
C ASN A 123 -16.48 -19.06 9.77
N PHE A 124 -16.01 -17.88 10.11
CA PHE A 124 -16.87 -16.71 10.24
C PHE A 124 -17.25 -16.18 8.87
N LYS A 125 -18.48 -15.67 8.72
CA LYS A 125 -18.82 -14.91 7.52
C LYS A 125 -17.95 -13.65 7.47
N THR A 126 -17.14 -13.52 6.42
CA THR A 126 -16.18 -12.40 6.23
C THR A 126 -16.84 -11.03 6.37
N VAL A 127 -18.11 -10.89 5.96
CA VAL A 127 -18.88 -9.64 6.08
C VAL A 127 -18.92 -9.13 7.52
N TYR A 128 -19.15 -10.00 8.51
CA TYR A 128 -19.19 -9.57 9.91
C TYR A 128 -17.83 -9.12 10.43
N ILE A 129 -16.76 -9.82 10.03
CA ILE A 129 -15.39 -9.43 10.38
C ILE A 129 -15.07 -8.05 9.79
N LYS A 130 -15.47 -7.78 8.54
CA LYS A 130 -15.29 -6.45 7.91
C LYS A 130 -15.99 -5.35 8.71
N ILE A 131 -17.23 -5.58 9.13
CA ILE A 131 -17.99 -4.62 9.95
C ILE A 131 -17.27 -4.35 11.28
N ILE A 132 -16.84 -5.41 11.98
CA ILE A 132 -16.14 -5.29 13.26
C ILE A 132 -14.83 -4.50 13.09
N ILE A 133 -14.00 -4.87 12.10
CA ILE A 133 -12.73 -4.17 11.83
C ILE A 133 -12.99 -2.71 11.45
N PHE A 134 -14.00 -2.44 10.64
CA PHE A 134 -14.36 -1.07 10.27
C PHE A 134 -14.76 -0.24 11.50
N VAL A 135 -15.60 -0.77 12.40
CA VAL A 135 -16.00 -0.08 13.64
C VAL A 135 -14.78 0.20 14.51
N VAL A 136 -13.91 -0.80 14.70
CA VAL A 136 -12.68 -0.67 15.48
C VAL A 136 -11.76 0.40 14.88
N LEU A 137 -11.50 0.33 13.58
CA LEU A 137 -10.64 1.27 12.85
C LEU A 137 -11.22 2.69 12.78
N SER A 138 -12.53 2.82 12.69
CA SER A 138 -13.22 4.11 12.74
C SER A 138 -13.05 4.78 14.11
N GLY A 139 -12.95 3.99 15.19
CA GLY A 139 -12.56 4.51 16.50
C GLY A 139 -11.20 5.21 16.50
N PHE A 140 -10.26 4.76 15.67
CA PHE A 140 -8.93 5.38 15.57
C PHE A 140 -8.93 6.76 14.89
N LEU A 141 -10.02 7.15 14.22
CA LEU A 141 -10.19 8.50 13.64
C LEU A 141 -10.16 9.61 14.69
N VAL A 142 -10.44 9.24 15.95
CA VAL A 142 -10.48 10.16 17.09
C VAL A 142 -9.08 10.57 17.56
N PHE A 143 -8.04 9.76 17.29
CA PHE A 143 -6.68 10.07 17.77
C PHE A 143 -6.14 11.37 17.16
N LYS A 144 -5.73 12.29 18.04
CA LYS A 144 -5.24 13.63 17.65
C LYS A 144 -3.71 13.71 17.43
N SER A 145 -2.93 12.71 17.87
CA SER A 145 -1.46 12.84 17.97
C SER A 145 -0.68 12.01 16.95
N LEU A 146 0.09 12.70 16.10
CA LEU A 146 1.03 12.13 15.12
C LEU A 146 2.27 11.47 15.75
N LYS A 147 2.58 11.72 17.03
CA LYS A 147 3.84 11.23 17.63
C LYS A 147 3.91 9.71 17.75
N ALA A 148 2.77 9.03 17.94
CA ALA A 148 2.72 7.57 17.97
C ALA A 148 2.97 6.93 16.59
N ILE A 149 2.69 7.67 15.50
CA ILE A 149 2.76 7.16 14.12
C ILE A 149 4.21 6.90 13.66
N SER A 150 5.19 7.68 14.14
CA SER A 150 6.57 7.53 13.64
C SER A 150 7.24 6.22 14.05
N ASN A 151 6.91 5.67 15.22
CA ASN A 151 7.48 4.41 15.69
C ASN A 151 6.82 3.20 15.00
N LEU A 152 5.55 3.33 14.63
CA LEU A 152 4.78 2.31 13.90
C LEU A 152 5.27 2.14 12.47
N SER A 153 5.83 3.20 11.89
CA SER A 153 6.47 3.22 10.58
C SER A 153 7.52 2.09 10.47
N THR A 154 8.51 2.03 11.36
CA THR A 154 9.61 1.05 11.26
C THR A 154 9.11 -0.40 11.25
N ALA A 155 8.08 -0.72 12.05
CA ALA A 155 7.52 -2.06 12.13
C ALA A 155 6.88 -2.50 10.79
N LYS A 156 6.18 -1.61 10.10
CA LYS A 156 5.55 -1.90 8.81
C LYS A 156 6.56 -2.40 7.77
N GLN A 157 7.68 -1.71 7.62
CA GLN A 157 8.72 -2.08 6.67
C GLN A 157 9.33 -3.44 6.98
N SER A 158 9.60 -3.72 8.26
CA SER A 158 10.19 -5.00 8.67
C SER A 158 9.25 -6.17 8.38
N PHE A 159 7.93 -5.98 8.57
CA PHE A 159 6.94 -7.01 8.26
C PHE A 159 6.79 -7.25 6.76
N ALA A 160 6.83 -6.20 5.92
CA ALA A 160 6.83 -6.37 4.47
C ALA A 160 8.08 -7.13 4.01
N ALA A 161 9.27 -6.76 4.50
CA ALA A 161 10.51 -7.48 4.21
C ALA A 161 10.45 -8.94 4.70
N PHE A 162 9.93 -9.18 5.90
CA PHE A 162 9.73 -10.52 6.45
C PHE A 162 8.81 -11.38 5.57
N ALA A 163 7.70 -10.82 5.08
CA ALA A 163 6.80 -11.52 4.16
C ALA A 163 7.51 -11.93 2.86
N VAL A 164 8.34 -11.04 2.29
CA VAL A 164 9.15 -11.34 1.10
C VAL A 164 10.17 -12.45 1.40
N ILE A 165 10.86 -12.38 2.55
CA ILE A 165 11.83 -13.41 2.96
C ILE A 165 11.12 -14.77 3.12
N CYS A 166 9.97 -14.82 3.77
CA CYS A 166 9.17 -16.04 3.88
C CYS A 166 8.82 -16.60 2.50
N ALA A 167 8.31 -15.77 1.59
CA ALA A 167 8.00 -16.20 0.22
C ALA A 167 9.25 -16.77 -0.50
N CYS A 168 10.41 -16.15 -0.35
CA CYS A 168 11.67 -16.66 -0.90
C CYS A 168 12.03 -18.04 -0.34
N ILE A 169 11.90 -18.23 0.97
CA ILE A 169 12.15 -19.53 1.62
C ILE A 169 11.18 -20.59 1.08
N PHE A 170 9.90 -20.26 0.92
CA PHE A 170 8.91 -21.15 0.32
C PHE A 170 9.27 -21.56 -1.11
N LEU A 171 9.77 -20.64 -1.93
CA LEU A 171 10.24 -20.97 -3.27
C LEU A 171 11.47 -21.88 -3.25
N ILE A 172 12.42 -21.68 -2.33
CA ILE A 172 13.59 -22.56 -2.19
C ILE A 172 13.16 -23.97 -1.80
N ILE A 173 12.17 -24.11 -0.92
CA ILE A 173 11.63 -25.43 -0.53
C ILE A 173 10.90 -26.06 -1.72
N ALA A 174 10.01 -25.31 -2.37
CA ALA A 174 9.24 -25.81 -3.51
C ALA A 174 10.14 -26.24 -4.68
N THR A 175 11.24 -25.53 -4.95
CA THR A 175 12.18 -25.91 -6.02
C THR A 175 12.92 -27.22 -5.73
N LYS A 176 13.13 -27.58 -4.45
CA LYS A 176 13.69 -28.88 -4.07
C LYS A 176 12.70 -30.03 -4.25
N VAL A 177 11.42 -29.78 -3.98
CA VAL A 177 10.35 -30.80 -4.06
C VAL A 177 9.78 -30.93 -5.48
N GLY A 178 9.78 -29.84 -6.26
CA GLY A 178 9.20 -29.76 -7.61
C GLY A 178 7.70 -29.42 -7.63
N THR A 179 7.04 -29.36 -6.47
CA THR A 179 5.63 -29.03 -6.31
C THR A 179 5.42 -28.00 -5.21
N THR A 180 4.26 -27.35 -5.21
CA THR A 180 3.82 -26.47 -4.12
C THR A 180 2.33 -26.63 -3.87
N ASP A 181 1.93 -26.44 -2.61
CA ASP A 181 0.53 -26.44 -2.22
C ASP A 181 -0.04 -25.04 -2.42
N ILE A 182 -1.20 -24.96 -3.07
CA ILE A 182 -1.91 -23.73 -3.36
C ILE A 182 -3.36 -23.84 -2.90
N ASN A 183 -3.91 -22.71 -2.46
CA ASN A 183 -5.32 -22.54 -2.17
C ASN A 183 -6.00 -21.84 -3.34
N ILE A 184 -6.88 -22.56 -4.05
CA ILE A 184 -7.68 -22.04 -5.15
C ILE A 184 -9.12 -21.98 -4.66
N ASN A 185 -9.63 -20.76 -4.40
CA ASN A 185 -11.01 -20.54 -3.95
C ASN A 185 -11.46 -21.38 -2.74
N GLY A 186 -10.54 -21.63 -1.79
CA GLY A 186 -10.81 -22.42 -0.59
C GLY A 186 -10.50 -23.92 -0.72
N VAL A 187 -10.12 -24.38 -1.92
CA VAL A 187 -9.71 -25.77 -2.16
C VAL A 187 -8.19 -25.87 -2.18
N VAL A 188 -7.65 -26.74 -1.34
CA VAL A 188 -6.22 -27.04 -1.33
C VAL A 188 -5.89 -27.95 -2.51
N SER A 189 -4.94 -27.54 -3.33
CA SER A 189 -4.46 -28.29 -4.51
C SER A 189 -2.94 -28.32 -4.52
N ILE A 190 -2.37 -29.39 -5.06
CA ILE A 190 -0.92 -29.52 -5.24
C ILE A 190 -0.63 -29.26 -6.72
N ILE A 191 0.19 -28.24 -7.00
CA ILE A 191 0.57 -27.87 -8.37
C ILE A 191 2.06 -28.13 -8.60
N LYS A 192 2.41 -28.45 -9.85
CA LYS A 192 3.81 -28.49 -10.29
C LYS A 192 4.32 -27.08 -10.50
N LEU A 193 5.60 -26.87 -10.24
CA LEU A 193 6.21 -25.56 -10.49
C LEU A 193 6.09 -25.16 -11.97
N PRO A 194 5.70 -23.90 -12.26
CA PRO A 194 5.50 -23.42 -13.61
C PRO A 194 6.80 -23.39 -14.41
N SER A 195 6.70 -23.66 -15.71
CA SER A 195 7.87 -23.54 -16.60
C SER A 195 8.21 -22.08 -16.88
N LYS A 196 9.51 -21.75 -16.91
CA LYS A 196 9.99 -20.37 -17.12
C LYS A 196 9.47 -19.73 -18.43
N ARG A 197 9.29 -20.55 -19.48
CA ARG A 197 8.84 -20.09 -20.80
C ARG A 197 7.36 -19.69 -20.79
N GLN A 198 6.51 -20.42 -20.07
CA GLN A 198 5.08 -20.12 -19.99
C GLN A 198 4.82 -18.79 -19.26
N LEU A 199 5.64 -18.44 -18.27
CA LEU A 199 5.49 -17.20 -17.50
C LEU A 199 5.98 -15.94 -18.22
N ALA A 200 6.72 -16.09 -19.32
CA ALA A 200 7.24 -14.98 -20.10
C ALA A 200 6.23 -14.42 -21.13
N VAL A 201 5.10 -15.12 -21.33
CA VAL A 201 4.07 -14.75 -22.31
C VAL A 201 2.84 -14.21 -21.58
N PRO A 202 2.24 -13.10 -22.03
CA PRO A 202 1.01 -12.58 -21.44
C PRO A 202 -0.12 -13.62 -21.47
N ILE A 203 -1.06 -13.51 -20.54
CA ILE A 203 -2.17 -14.48 -20.47
C ILE A 203 -3.09 -14.42 -21.70
N HIS A 204 -3.19 -13.24 -22.34
CA HIS A 204 -3.98 -13.05 -23.55
C HIS A 204 -3.08 -13.10 -24.78
N VAL A 205 -3.55 -13.81 -25.81
CA VAL A 205 -2.82 -13.94 -27.08
C VAL A 205 -3.17 -12.81 -28.05
N LYS A 206 -4.39 -12.26 -28.00
CA LYS A 206 -4.81 -11.18 -28.90
C LYS A 206 -4.37 -9.81 -28.38
N GLY A 207 -3.73 -9.03 -29.25
CA GLY A 207 -3.13 -7.73 -28.88
C GLY A 207 -4.09 -6.73 -28.22
N HIS A 208 -5.35 -6.64 -28.67
CA HIS A 208 -6.32 -5.70 -28.06
C HIS A 208 -6.66 -6.06 -26.61
N TYR A 209 -6.80 -7.35 -26.28
CA TYR A 209 -7.03 -7.77 -24.88
C TYR A 209 -5.81 -7.49 -24.01
N ILE A 210 -4.59 -7.67 -24.53
CA ILE A 210 -3.36 -7.28 -23.82
C ILE A 210 -3.37 -5.77 -23.53
N PHE A 211 -3.73 -4.94 -24.51
CA PHE A 211 -3.81 -3.49 -24.33
C PHE A 211 -4.80 -3.09 -23.24
N PHE A 212 -6.03 -3.63 -23.26
CA PHE A 212 -7.02 -3.34 -22.22
C PHE A 212 -6.58 -3.83 -20.84
N GLU A 213 -5.91 -4.97 -20.75
CA GLU A 213 -5.37 -5.49 -19.49
C GLU A 213 -4.24 -4.62 -18.93
N ILE A 214 -3.40 -4.06 -19.80
CA ILE A 214 -2.38 -3.08 -19.40
C ILE A 214 -3.05 -1.82 -18.86
N MET A 215 -4.02 -1.27 -19.60
CA MET A 215 -4.74 -0.05 -19.20
C MET A 215 -5.45 -0.20 -17.86
N GLN A 216 -6.08 -1.35 -17.61
CA GLN A 216 -6.75 -1.64 -16.34
C GLN A 216 -5.79 -1.75 -15.15
N ARG A 217 -4.56 -2.23 -15.37
CA ARG A 217 -3.57 -2.48 -14.28
C ARG A 217 -2.63 -1.31 -14.02
N LEU A 218 -2.47 -0.40 -14.97
CA LEU A 218 -1.60 0.77 -14.83
C LEU A 218 -1.85 1.60 -13.55
N PRO A 219 -3.11 1.83 -13.12
CA PRO A 219 -3.38 2.53 -11.85
C PRO A 219 -2.79 1.83 -10.62
N ILE A 220 -2.68 0.50 -10.64
CA ILE A 220 -2.14 -0.27 -9.51
C ILE A 220 -0.64 -0.02 -9.35
N PHE A 221 0.10 0.06 -10.45
CA PHE A 221 1.53 0.43 -10.40
C PHE A 221 1.72 1.82 -9.81
N LYS A 222 0.90 2.80 -10.19
CA LYS A 222 0.97 4.17 -9.63
C LYS A 222 0.77 4.16 -8.11
N ALA A 223 -0.15 3.32 -7.62
CA ALA A 223 -0.44 3.23 -6.20
C ALA A 223 0.75 2.71 -5.34
N ILE A 224 1.69 1.94 -5.93
CA ILE A 224 2.93 1.48 -5.25
C ILE A 224 3.82 2.64 -4.83
N TYR A 225 3.77 3.77 -5.54
CA TYR A 225 4.61 4.94 -5.27
C TYR A 225 3.74 6.13 -4.83
N GLY A 226 2.63 5.86 -4.15
CA GLY A 226 1.62 6.84 -3.76
C GLY A 226 1.98 7.73 -2.56
N CYS A 227 3.18 8.31 -2.49
CA CYS A 227 3.61 9.15 -1.35
C CYS A 227 3.60 10.67 -1.62
N GLN A 228 3.14 11.11 -2.80
CA GLN A 228 3.21 12.50 -3.27
C GLN A 228 2.60 13.50 -2.27
N ALA A 229 1.41 13.19 -1.75
CA ALA A 229 0.68 14.05 -0.82
C ALA A 229 1.35 14.20 0.55
N SER A 230 2.22 13.24 0.92
CA SER A 230 2.92 13.24 2.20
C SER A 230 4.28 13.95 2.17
N ILE A 231 4.84 14.19 0.97
CA ILE A 231 6.15 14.85 0.81
C ILE A 231 6.19 16.23 1.47
N PRO A 232 5.21 17.14 1.27
CA PRO A 232 5.25 18.46 1.92
C PRO A 232 5.27 18.39 3.44
N ILE A 233 4.47 17.47 4.02
CA ILE A 233 4.40 17.27 5.47
C ILE A 233 5.74 16.75 5.99
N VAL A 234 6.33 15.77 5.31
CA VAL A 234 7.62 15.19 5.68
C VAL A 234 8.73 16.26 5.57
N TYR A 235 8.75 17.04 4.49
CA TYR A 235 9.71 18.12 4.27
C TYR A 235 9.70 19.18 5.38
N ASN A 236 8.51 19.63 5.79
CA ASN A 236 8.36 20.68 6.79
C ASN A 236 8.68 20.21 8.22
N ASN A 237 8.56 18.92 8.50
CA ASN A 237 8.89 18.34 9.79
C ASN A 237 10.38 17.95 9.93
N MET A 238 11.16 18.04 8.86
CA MET A 238 12.60 17.78 8.94
C MET A 238 13.35 18.91 9.66
N PRO A 239 14.30 18.58 10.54
CA PRO A 239 15.19 19.57 11.12
C PRO A 239 16.21 20.09 10.09
N GLY A 240 16.67 21.33 10.27
CA GLY A 240 17.74 21.96 9.48
C GLY A 240 17.26 23.10 8.58
N ASP A 241 18.16 23.64 7.77
CA ASP A 241 17.89 24.67 6.76
C ASP A 241 17.20 24.08 5.51
N GLY A 242 16.59 24.95 4.69
CA GLY A 242 15.79 24.52 3.53
C GLY A 242 16.60 23.76 2.47
N GLU A 243 17.85 24.17 2.23
CA GLU A 243 18.76 23.52 1.27
C GLU A 243 19.16 22.13 1.76
N TYR A 244 19.55 22.03 3.03
CA TYR A 244 19.83 20.75 3.66
C TYR A 244 18.62 19.80 3.56
N ARG A 245 17.43 20.24 3.98
CA ARG A 245 16.19 19.41 3.90
C ARG A 245 15.92 18.93 2.47
N ARG A 246 16.09 19.81 1.48
CA ARG A 246 15.85 19.52 0.06
C ARG A 246 16.79 18.44 -0.44
N ALA A 247 18.09 18.63 -0.27
CA ALA A 247 19.11 17.66 -0.68
C ALA A 247 18.91 16.30 0.01
N LEU A 248 18.57 16.34 1.30
CA LEU A 248 18.32 15.15 2.10
C LEU A 248 17.14 14.35 1.59
N LEU A 249 15.98 15.02 1.45
CA LEU A 249 14.74 14.37 1.06
C LEU A 249 14.84 13.77 -0.34
N LYS A 250 15.43 14.47 -1.30
CA LYS A 250 15.67 13.93 -2.65
C LYS A 250 16.48 12.64 -2.62
N LYS A 251 17.60 12.63 -1.88
CA LYS A 251 18.45 11.44 -1.74
C LYS A 251 17.67 10.25 -1.17
N TYR A 252 16.85 10.47 -0.14
CA TYR A 252 16.11 9.38 0.49
C TYR A 252 14.87 8.92 -0.25
N ILE A 253 14.25 9.80 -1.03
CA ILE A 253 13.23 9.40 -1.97
C ILE A 253 13.80 8.41 -3.01
N VAL A 254 15.01 8.66 -3.53
CA VAL A 254 15.68 7.71 -4.43
C VAL A 254 15.93 6.37 -3.75
N ILE A 255 16.55 6.38 -2.57
CA ILE A 255 16.84 5.14 -1.82
C ILE A 255 15.56 4.37 -1.50
N GLY A 256 14.53 5.06 -1.01
CA GLY A 256 13.26 4.43 -0.64
C GLY A 256 12.49 3.89 -1.84
N THR A 257 12.53 4.58 -2.97
CA THR A 257 11.95 4.09 -4.23
C THR A 257 12.67 2.83 -4.70
N LEU A 258 14.02 2.82 -4.70
CA LEU A 258 14.80 1.64 -5.10
C LEU A 258 14.55 0.45 -4.19
N ALA A 259 14.53 0.66 -2.87
CA ALA A 259 14.22 -0.39 -1.89
C ALA A 259 12.80 -0.95 -2.08
N THR A 260 11.81 -0.07 -2.29
CA THR A 260 10.41 -0.47 -2.54
C THR A 260 10.28 -1.25 -3.84
N SER A 261 10.88 -0.76 -4.93
CA SER A 261 10.92 -1.45 -6.23
C SER A 261 11.57 -2.82 -6.12
N GLY A 262 12.69 -2.93 -5.40
CA GLY A 262 13.37 -4.20 -5.16
C GLY A 262 12.47 -5.21 -4.46
N LEU A 263 11.83 -4.81 -3.35
CA LEU A 263 10.89 -5.68 -2.63
C LEU A 263 9.69 -6.08 -3.50
N CYS A 264 9.14 -5.14 -4.28
CA CYS A 264 8.05 -5.37 -5.20
C CYS A 264 8.42 -6.41 -6.27
N VAL A 265 9.54 -6.19 -6.96
CA VAL A 265 10.03 -7.07 -8.03
C VAL A 265 10.33 -8.47 -7.48
N VAL A 266 11.02 -8.56 -6.34
CA VAL A 266 11.33 -9.86 -5.70
C VAL A 266 10.03 -10.58 -5.31
N MET A 267 9.09 -9.92 -4.64
CA MET A 267 7.81 -10.52 -4.26
C MET A 267 7.04 -11.03 -5.48
N ALA A 268 6.94 -10.19 -6.52
CA ALA A 268 6.25 -10.51 -7.76
C ALA A 268 6.87 -11.75 -8.43
N PHE A 269 8.19 -11.77 -8.60
CA PHE A 269 8.89 -12.89 -9.19
C PHE A 269 8.76 -14.17 -8.39
N VAL A 270 9.04 -14.10 -7.09
CA VAL A 270 9.06 -15.28 -6.23
C VAL A 270 7.71 -15.97 -6.26
N CYS A 271 6.63 -15.21 -6.12
CA CYS A 271 5.29 -15.78 -6.12
C CYS A 271 4.82 -16.19 -7.52
N LEU A 272 5.25 -15.49 -8.57
CA LEU A 272 5.00 -15.90 -9.95
C LEU A 272 5.61 -17.28 -10.25
N PHE A 273 6.85 -17.49 -9.82
CA PHE A 273 7.52 -18.78 -9.98
C PHE A 273 7.03 -19.85 -9.02
N LEU A 274 6.37 -19.48 -7.93
CA LEU A 274 5.78 -20.43 -7.00
C LEU A 274 4.45 -20.97 -7.55
N PHE A 275 3.56 -20.08 -7.99
CA PHE A 275 2.15 -20.41 -8.23
C PHE A 275 1.71 -20.35 -9.70
N GLY A 276 2.51 -19.73 -10.58
CA GLY A 276 2.19 -19.66 -12.00
C GLY A 276 0.87 -18.93 -12.31
N SER A 277 -0.02 -19.57 -13.06
CA SER A 277 -1.30 -19.01 -13.53
C SER A 277 -2.41 -18.99 -12.48
N ASP A 278 -2.22 -19.67 -11.36
CA ASP A 278 -3.27 -19.89 -10.35
C ASP A 278 -3.18 -18.89 -9.18
N ILE A 279 -2.46 -17.78 -9.39
CA ILE A 279 -2.24 -16.75 -8.38
C ILE A 279 -3.53 -15.98 -8.11
N SER A 280 -3.90 -15.88 -6.83
CA SER A 280 -4.95 -14.97 -6.36
C SER A 280 -4.53 -13.51 -6.48
N THR A 281 -5.50 -12.61 -6.70
CA THR A 281 -5.28 -11.14 -6.75
C THR A 281 -4.58 -10.60 -5.51
N ASN A 282 -4.77 -11.24 -4.37
CA ASN A 282 -3.94 -11.10 -3.19
C ASN A 282 -3.13 -12.39 -3.02
N VAL A 283 -1.83 -12.31 -3.28
CA VAL A 283 -0.96 -13.48 -3.31
C VAL A 283 -0.88 -14.24 -1.98
N LEU A 284 -1.09 -13.57 -0.85
CA LEU A 284 -1.09 -14.25 0.44
C LEU A 284 -2.31 -15.16 0.60
N LEU A 285 -3.39 -14.97 -0.17
CA LEU A 285 -4.54 -15.88 -0.19
C LEU A 285 -4.25 -17.18 -0.97
N SER A 286 -3.27 -17.16 -1.89
CA SER A 286 -2.84 -18.35 -2.64
C SER A 286 -2.16 -19.40 -1.75
N PHE A 287 -1.60 -19.02 -0.61
CA PHE A 287 -1.02 -19.99 0.32
C PHE A 287 -2.12 -20.80 1.02
N VAL A 288 -1.81 -22.01 1.44
CA VAL A 288 -2.76 -22.87 2.17
C VAL A 288 -3.04 -22.30 3.58
N PRO A 289 -4.30 -22.24 4.07
CA PRO A 289 -4.63 -21.76 5.42
C PRO A 289 -3.93 -22.53 6.55
N GLN A 290 -3.74 -23.84 6.38
CA GLN A 290 -3.11 -24.74 7.35
C GLN A 290 -1.59 -24.51 7.49
N ASN A 291 -0.98 -23.69 6.63
CA ASN A 291 0.43 -23.32 6.77
C ASN A 291 0.60 -22.26 7.87
N TYR A 292 0.97 -22.68 9.08
CA TYR A 292 1.11 -21.80 10.24
C TYR A 292 2.09 -20.64 10.03
N THR A 293 3.17 -20.84 9.26
CA THR A 293 4.12 -19.76 8.95
C THR A 293 3.45 -18.67 8.13
N MET A 294 2.78 -19.03 7.03
CA MET A 294 2.12 -18.03 6.19
C MET A 294 0.87 -17.45 6.83
N THR A 295 0.17 -18.21 7.66
CA THR A 295 -0.94 -17.70 8.46
C THR A 295 -0.46 -16.69 9.52
N THR A 296 0.72 -16.90 10.11
CA THR A 296 1.37 -15.90 10.97
C THR A 296 1.76 -14.65 10.18
N VAL A 297 2.35 -14.81 8.98
CA VAL A 297 2.68 -13.69 8.09
C VAL A 297 1.43 -12.88 7.72
N ARG A 298 0.31 -13.54 7.40
CA ARG A 298 -0.99 -12.88 7.15
C ARG A 298 -1.45 -12.07 8.36
N LEU A 299 -1.39 -12.64 9.56
CA LEU A 299 -1.80 -11.93 10.78
C LEU A 299 -0.91 -10.70 11.04
N LEU A 300 0.41 -10.85 10.92
CA LEU A 300 1.35 -9.73 11.06
C LEU A 300 1.09 -8.65 10.00
N TYR A 301 0.82 -9.04 8.76
CA TYR A 301 0.49 -8.10 7.69
C TYR A 301 -0.88 -7.44 7.92
N ALA A 302 -1.87 -8.12 8.49
CA ALA A 302 -3.13 -7.52 8.91
C ALA A 302 -2.86 -6.41 9.95
N MET A 303 -2.03 -6.67 10.95
CA MET A 303 -1.64 -5.65 11.94
C MET A 303 -0.97 -4.45 11.26
N VAL A 304 -0.08 -4.67 10.30
CA VAL A 304 0.53 -3.59 9.51
C VAL A 304 -0.48 -2.75 8.75
N ILE A 305 -1.47 -3.39 8.13
CA ILE A 305 -2.53 -2.70 7.42
C ILE A 305 -3.38 -1.88 8.40
N LEU A 306 -3.74 -2.43 9.57
CA LEU A 306 -4.45 -1.68 10.61
C LEU A 306 -3.69 -0.43 11.02
N LEU A 307 -2.37 -0.54 11.22
CA LEU A 307 -1.53 0.62 11.53
C LEU A 307 -1.48 1.62 10.38
N THR A 308 -1.34 1.14 9.14
CA THR A 308 -1.31 1.99 7.94
C THR A 308 -2.63 2.73 7.74
N TYR A 309 -3.75 2.09 8.05
CA TYR A 309 -5.08 2.70 8.00
C TYR A 309 -5.15 3.98 8.83
N VAL A 310 -4.62 3.96 10.05
CA VAL A 310 -4.58 5.14 10.94
C VAL A 310 -3.75 6.26 10.32
N VAL A 311 -2.59 5.93 9.74
CA VAL A 311 -1.69 6.91 9.10
C VAL A 311 -2.35 7.56 7.88
N VAL A 312 -2.96 6.74 7.02
CA VAL A 312 -3.61 7.19 5.79
C VAL A 312 -4.83 8.05 6.09
N THR A 313 -5.52 7.81 7.21
CA THR A 313 -6.71 8.59 7.53
C THR A 313 -6.41 10.00 8.04
N PHE A 314 -5.21 10.24 8.57
CA PHE A 314 -4.83 11.56 9.08
C PHE A 314 -4.91 12.69 8.02
N PRO A 315 -4.27 12.57 6.82
CA PRO A 315 -4.40 13.60 5.79
C PRO A 315 -5.84 13.73 5.27
N ILE A 316 -6.59 12.62 5.16
CA ILE A 316 -8.00 12.64 4.72
C ILE A 316 -8.86 13.52 5.63
N ARG A 317 -8.70 13.37 6.94
CA ARG A 317 -9.41 14.21 7.93
C ARG A 317 -9.10 15.69 7.70
N GLY A 318 -7.84 16.04 7.48
CA GLY A 318 -7.43 17.42 7.21
C GLY A 318 -8.09 17.99 5.95
N MET A 319 -8.13 17.20 4.88
CA MET A 319 -8.77 17.59 3.61
C MET A 319 -10.29 17.74 3.77
N PHE A 320 -10.96 16.81 4.45
CA PHE A 320 -12.40 16.92 4.71
C PHE A 320 -12.76 18.16 5.54
N MET A 321 -12.00 18.44 6.60
CA MET A 321 -12.20 19.64 7.42
C MET A 321 -12.06 20.92 6.59
N LYS A 322 -11.11 20.96 5.65
CA LYS A 322 -10.89 22.09 4.74
C LYS A 322 -12.05 22.25 3.75
N ILE A 323 -12.50 21.16 3.13
CA ILE A 323 -13.61 21.16 2.16
C ILE A 323 -14.91 21.66 2.80
N PHE A 324 -15.23 21.17 4.00
CA PHE A 324 -16.45 21.53 4.71
C PHE A 324 -16.35 22.81 5.57
N LYS A 325 -15.21 23.51 5.53
CA LYS A 325 -14.95 24.73 6.31
C LYS A 325 -15.25 24.58 7.81
N GLN A 326 -14.97 23.41 8.39
CA GLN A 326 -15.22 23.14 9.81
C GLN A 326 -14.01 23.49 10.68
N ASN A 327 -14.26 24.12 11.84
CA ASN A 327 -13.24 24.45 12.83
C ASN A 327 -12.88 23.22 13.67
N LYS A 328 -11.57 22.95 13.81
CA LYS A 328 -10.94 21.74 14.42
C LYS A 328 -11.39 21.38 15.85
N ASP A 329 -12.12 22.26 16.54
CA ASP A 329 -12.42 22.16 17.96
C ASP A 329 -13.86 21.72 18.28
N THR A 330 -14.69 21.46 17.27
CA THR A 330 -16.11 21.18 17.49
C THR A 330 -16.38 19.67 17.64
N LYS A 331 -17.05 19.23 18.72
CA LYS A 331 -17.46 17.82 18.92
C LYS A 331 -18.33 17.26 17.77
N LYS A 332 -18.99 18.13 16.99
CA LYS A 332 -19.80 17.78 15.81
C LYS A 332 -18.97 17.17 14.66
N ASP A 333 -17.66 17.41 14.64
CA ASP A 333 -16.76 16.97 13.56
C ASP A 333 -16.55 15.45 13.56
N ILE A 334 -16.49 14.83 14.74
CA ILE A 334 -16.29 13.37 14.87
C ILE A 334 -17.51 12.63 14.37
N GLN A 335 -18.72 13.12 14.69
CA GLN A 335 -19.98 12.54 14.22
C GLN A 335 -20.11 12.66 12.70
N PHE A 336 -19.70 13.80 12.12
CA PHE A 336 -19.76 14.02 10.68
C PHE A 336 -18.76 13.14 9.91
N ILE A 337 -17.54 12.99 10.42
CA ILE A 337 -16.54 12.07 9.85
C ILE A 337 -17.02 10.61 9.97
N PHE A 338 -17.64 10.24 11.09
CA PHE A 338 -18.22 8.90 11.26
C PHE A 338 -19.37 8.65 10.29
N SER A 339 -20.31 9.59 10.14
CA SER A 339 -21.44 9.42 9.24
C SER A 339 -21.00 9.36 7.78
N TYR A 340 -20.11 10.25 7.36
CA TYR A 340 -19.63 10.29 5.97
C TYR A 340 -18.70 9.12 5.65
N GLY A 341 -17.82 8.76 6.61
CA GLY A 341 -16.98 7.56 6.54
C GLY A 341 -17.82 6.28 6.47
N SER A 342 -18.91 6.18 7.24
CA SER A 342 -19.82 5.01 7.20
C SER A 342 -20.55 4.90 5.87
N VAL A 343 -21.08 6.01 5.32
CA VAL A 343 -21.78 6.01 4.03
C VAL A 343 -20.83 5.67 2.88
N LEU A 344 -19.63 6.26 2.86
CA LEU A 344 -18.61 5.97 1.85
C LEU A 344 -17.99 4.58 1.98
N TYR A 345 -18.10 3.95 3.14
CA TYR A 345 -17.57 2.61 3.40
C TYR A 345 -18.59 1.51 3.13
N LEU A 346 -19.87 1.74 3.45
CA LEU A 346 -20.95 0.81 3.12
C LEU A 346 -21.18 0.71 1.60
N PHE A 347 -21.05 1.82 0.87
CA PHE A 347 -21.24 1.83 -0.59
C PHE A 347 -20.31 0.86 -1.36
N PRO A 348 -18.99 0.83 -1.14
CA PRO A 348 -18.10 -0.10 -1.82
C PRO A 348 -18.10 -1.52 -1.24
N VAL A 349 -18.50 -1.72 0.02
CA VAL A 349 -18.63 -3.08 0.58
C VAL A 349 -19.69 -3.89 -0.18
N ASP A 350 -20.79 -3.27 -0.62
CA ASP A 350 -21.80 -3.93 -1.46
C ASP A 350 -21.41 -3.94 -2.95
N LEU A 351 -20.92 -2.83 -3.51
CA LEU A 351 -20.62 -2.73 -4.96
C LEU A 351 -19.42 -3.57 -5.40
N VAL A 352 -18.36 -3.67 -4.58
CA VAL A 352 -17.15 -4.45 -4.94
C VAL A 352 -17.42 -5.96 -4.82
N TYR A 353 -18.30 -6.38 -3.90
CA TYR A 353 -18.66 -7.79 -3.74
C TYR A 353 -19.61 -8.28 -4.85
N GLN A 354 -20.49 -7.42 -5.37
CA GLN A 354 -21.44 -7.83 -6.41
C GLN A 354 -20.95 -7.67 -7.85
N TYR A 355 -20.05 -6.72 -8.16
CA TYR A 355 -19.84 -6.32 -9.57
C TYR A 355 -18.40 -6.21 -10.08
N LEU A 356 -17.36 -6.28 -9.22
CA LEU A 356 -15.97 -6.04 -9.64
C LEU A 356 -15.01 -7.24 -9.47
N ILE A 357 -15.52 -8.37 -8.97
CA ILE A 357 -14.81 -9.66 -8.94
C ILE A 357 -15.55 -10.63 -9.89
N PHE A 358 -15.55 -10.30 -11.19
CA PHE A 358 -15.79 -11.22 -12.29
C PHE A 358 -14.86 -10.87 -13.45
#